data_AF-A0A956H1A3-F1
#
_entry.id   AF-A0A956H1A3-F1
#
_cell.length_a   1.000
_cell.length_b   1.000
_cell.length_c   1.000
_cell.angle_alpha   90.00
_cell.angle_beta   90.00
_cell.angle_gamma   90.00
#
_symmetry.space_group_name_H-M   'P 1'
#
loop_
_entity.id
_entity.type
_entity.pdbx_description
1 polymer ?
#
loop_
_entity_poly.entity_id
_entity_poly.type
_entity_poly.pdbx_seq_one_letter_code
_entity_poly.pdbx_strand_id
1 'polypeptide(L)'
;MPSPRSMLSCSLLLASLLPALACSQPPAAQPSSEQEAAIAQAPAEVAPAGTPTIASPEATFDFGTLEPGEKAVHVFKIENRGTADLHIERVERT
;
A
#
# COMPACT_ATOMS: atom_id res chain seq x y z
N MET A 1 20.31 -58.73 13.17
CA MET A 1 19.34 -59.75 13.65
C MET A 1 19.17 -59.50 15.15
N PRO A 2 17.96 -59.43 15.73
CA PRO A 2 16.66 -59.83 15.21
C PRO A 2 15.58 -58.72 15.25
N SER A 3 14.85 -58.56 14.16
CA SER A 3 13.40 -58.31 14.21
C SER A 3 12.75 -59.60 14.75
N PRO A 4 11.57 -59.57 15.43
CA PRO A 4 10.31 -59.50 14.69
C PRO A 4 9.16 -58.93 15.59
N ARG A 5 7.85 -58.92 15.33
CA ARG A 5 6.85 -59.58 14.47
C ARG A 5 5.74 -58.50 14.36
N SER A 6 5.31 -58.09 13.16
CA SER A 6 4.27 -58.75 12.36
C SER A 6 2.89 -58.78 13.03
N MET A 7 1.88 -58.57 12.19
CA MET A 7 0.42 -58.65 12.39
C MET A 7 -0.21 -57.27 12.62
N LEU A 8 -1.17 -56.82 11.82
CA LEU A 8 -2.27 -57.59 11.26
C LEU A 8 -2.81 -56.96 9.98
N SER A 9 -2.94 -57.82 8.97
CA SER A 9 -3.61 -57.62 7.70
C SER A 9 -5.10 -57.33 7.90
N CYS A 10 -5.65 -56.39 7.13
CA CYS A 10 -7.02 -56.53 6.65
C CYS A 10 -7.14 -55.87 5.27
N SER A 11 -6.95 -56.71 4.26
CA SER A 11 -7.40 -56.52 2.89
C SER A 11 -8.82 -55.98 2.83
N LEU A 12 -9.12 -55.14 1.82
CA LEU A 12 -10.09 -55.45 0.74
C LEU A 12 -10.43 -54.18 -0.06
N LEU A 13 -10.01 -54.19 -1.33
CA LEU A 13 -10.74 -53.73 -2.52
C LEU A 13 -11.22 -52.27 -2.59
N LEU A 14 -10.57 -51.46 -3.43
CA LEU A 14 -11.16 -51.11 -4.74
C LEU A 14 -10.10 -50.50 -5.66
N ALA A 15 -9.93 -51.13 -6.82
CA ALA A 15 -9.23 -50.54 -7.95
C ALA A 15 -10.13 -49.44 -8.56
N SER A 16 -9.61 -48.23 -8.68
CA SER A 16 -10.05 -47.28 -9.70
C SER A 16 -8.84 -46.54 -10.26
N LEU A 17 -8.39 -47.06 -11.40
CA LEU A 17 -7.54 -46.35 -12.35
C LEU A 17 -8.20 -45.02 -12.71
N LEU A 18 -7.53 -43.89 -12.47
CA LEU A 18 -7.66 -42.72 -13.35
C LEU A 18 -6.27 -42.13 -13.65
N PRO A 19 -6.03 -41.75 -14.91
CA PRO A 19 -4.71 -41.59 -15.48
C PRO A 19 -4.06 -40.27 -15.05
N ALA A 20 -2.73 -40.29 -15.02
CA ALA A 20 -1.90 -39.09 -14.97
C ALA A 20 -2.24 -38.17 -16.14
N LEU A 21 -3.11 -37.20 -15.90
CA LEU A 21 -3.22 -36.03 -16.76
C LEU A 21 -2.07 -35.10 -16.38
N ALA A 22 -0.92 -35.35 -17.02
CA ALA A 22 0.18 -34.42 -17.11
C ALA A 22 -0.28 -33.18 -17.88
N CYS A 23 -1.05 -32.31 -17.22
CA CYS A 23 -1.19 -30.93 -17.63
C CYS A 23 0.05 -30.20 -17.13
N SER A 24 1.03 -30.10 -18.02
CA SER A 24 2.14 -29.16 -17.93
C SER A 24 1.56 -27.73 -17.88
N GLN A 25 1.32 -27.19 -16.70
CA GLN A 25 1.10 -25.76 -16.50
C GLN A 25 2.26 -25.21 -15.67
N PRO A 26 3.17 -24.42 -16.28
CA PRO A 26 4.21 -23.72 -15.53
C PRO A 26 3.59 -22.78 -14.49
N PRO A 27 4.33 -22.46 -13.42
CA PRO A 27 3.81 -21.70 -12.29
C PRO A 27 3.20 -20.40 -12.78
N ALA A 28 1.99 -20.16 -12.30
CA ALA A 28 1.28 -18.89 -12.41
C ALA A 28 2.15 -17.78 -11.81
N ALA A 29 2.99 -17.16 -12.65
CA ALA A 29 3.42 -15.81 -12.45
C ALA A 29 2.17 -14.96 -12.66
N GLN A 30 1.50 -14.63 -11.55
CA GLN A 30 0.63 -13.47 -11.51
C GLN A 30 1.56 -12.28 -11.77
N PRO A 31 1.47 -11.54 -12.89
CA PRO A 31 1.89 -10.16 -12.86
C PRO A 31 0.97 -9.51 -11.83
N SER A 32 1.46 -9.47 -10.59
CA SER A 32 0.93 -8.60 -9.56
C SER A 32 0.98 -7.22 -10.18
N SER A 33 -0.21 -6.72 -10.45
CA SER A 33 -0.48 -5.39 -10.94
C SER A 33 0.40 -4.44 -10.14
N GLU A 34 1.50 -4.00 -10.74
CA GLU A 34 2.14 -2.76 -10.37
C GLU A 34 1.05 -1.73 -10.63
N GLN A 35 0.31 -1.47 -9.56
CA GLN A 35 -0.59 -0.36 -9.44
C GLN A 35 0.31 0.86 -9.46
N GLU A 36 0.68 1.23 -10.69
CA GLU A 36 1.06 2.57 -11.09
C GLU A 36 -0.01 3.44 -10.48
N ALA A 37 0.32 4.01 -9.31
CA ALA A 37 -0.52 4.96 -8.64
C ALA A 37 -0.77 6.04 -9.68
N ALA A 38 -2.00 6.05 -10.20
CA ALA A 38 -2.50 7.13 -11.00
C ALA A 38 -2.26 8.37 -10.16
N ILE A 39 -1.18 9.08 -10.49
CA ILE A 39 -0.98 10.45 -10.07
C ILE A 39 -2.11 11.15 -10.81
N ALA A 40 -3.28 11.19 -10.16
CA ALA A 40 -4.30 12.17 -10.47
C ALA A 40 -3.64 13.50 -10.14
N GLN A 41 -2.80 13.98 -11.06
CA GLN A 41 -2.41 15.36 -11.12
C GLN A 41 -3.72 16.08 -11.39
N ALA A 42 -4.34 16.53 -10.30
CA ALA A 42 -5.35 17.57 -10.36
C ALA A 42 -4.79 18.63 -11.33
N PRO A 43 -5.58 19.07 -12.33
CA PRO A 43 -5.11 20.07 -13.28
C PRO A 43 -4.40 21.17 -12.51
N ALA A 44 -3.18 21.50 -12.91
CA ALA A 44 -2.49 22.66 -12.36
C ALA A 44 -3.38 23.87 -12.68
N GLU A 45 -4.19 24.27 -11.72
CA GLU A 45 -5.05 25.43 -11.82
C GLU A 45 -4.11 26.61 -12.02
N VAL A 46 -4.10 27.15 -13.23
CA VAL A 46 -3.25 28.27 -13.58
C VAL A 46 -3.78 29.47 -12.81
N ALA A 47 -3.07 29.84 -11.75
CA ALA A 47 -3.44 30.97 -10.92
C ALA A 47 -3.58 32.24 -11.79
N PRO A 48 -4.63 33.05 -11.57
CA PRO A 48 -4.75 34.33 -12.27
C PRO A 48 -3.52 35.20 -12.01
N ALA A 49 -3.04 35.87 -13.06
CA ALA A 49 -1.83 36.69 -13.00
C ALA A 49 -1.95 37.76 -11.90
N GLY A 50 -0.87 37.96 -11.13
CA GLY A 50 -0.80 38.94 -10.06
C GLY A 50 -1.45 38.52 -8.73
N THR A 51 -1.88 37.26 -8.59
CA THR A 51 -2.47 36.75 -7.34
C THR A 51 -1.55 35.70 -6.70
N PRO A 52 -1.30 35.74 -5.37
CA PRO A 52 -0.62 34.65 -4.68
C PRO A 52 -1.58 33.46 -4.53
N THR A 53 -1.07 32.24 -4.63
CA THR A 53 -1.89 31.03 -4.47
C THR A 53 -1.16 30.06 -3.57
N ILE A 54 -1.69 29.87 -2.37
CA ILE A 54 -1.14 28.95 -1.39
C ILE A 54 -1.59 27.51 -1.69
N ALA A 55 -0.65 26.58 -1.65
CA ALA A 55 -0.93 25.15 -1.72
C ALA A 55 -0.10 24.38 -0.71
N SER A 56 -0.67 23.29 -0.18
CA SER A 56 0.06 22.28 0.58
C SER A 56 -0.24 20.91 -0.05
N PRO A 57 0.76 20.06 -0.29
CA PRO A 57 0.52 18.68 -0.70
C PRO A 57 -0.18 17.87 0.40
N GLU A 58 0.02 18.26 1.66
CA GLU A 58 -0.57 17.63 2.86
C GLU A 58 -1.21 18.74 3.70
N ALA A 59 -2.47 19.07 3.40
CA ALA A 59 -3.19 20.14 4.11
C ALA A 59 -3.64 19.72 5.52
N THR A 60 -3.69 18.41 5.79
CA THR A 60 -4.12 17.84 7.05
C THR A 60 -3.14 16.77 7.48
N PHE A 61 -2.78 16.78 8.76
CA PHE A 61 -1.98 15.74 9.38
C PHE A 61 -2.57 15.39 10.75
N ASP A 62 -2.67 14.10 11.04
CA ASP A 62 -3.12 13.57 12.32
C ASP A 62 -1.90 13.06 13.10
N PHE A 63 -1.69 13.61 14.30
CA PHE A 63 -0.62 13.15 15.19
C PHE A 63 -0.96 11.81 15.87
N GLY A 64 -2.21 11.36 15.79
CA GLY A 64 -2.68 10.14 16.42
C GLY A 64 -2.76 10.26 17.95
N THR A 65 -2.53 9.13 18.62
CA THR A 65 -2.51 9.08 20.08
C THR A 65 -1.10 9.37 20.58
N LEU A 66 -0.97 10.38 21.44
CA LEU A 66 0.30 10.73 22.10
C LEU A 66 0.18 10.47 23.60
N GLU A 67 1.24 9.94 24.20
CA GLU A 67 1.30 9.75 25.65
C GLU A 67 1.55 11.09 26.39
N PRO A 68 1.17 11.20 27.67
CA PRO A 68 1.46 12.39 28.45
C PRO A 68 2.95 12.71 28.51
N GLY A 69 3.32 13.92 28.08
CA GLY A 69 4.71 14.38 28.04
C GLY A 69 5.44 14.08 26.73
N GLU A 70 4.83 13.33 25.81
CA GLU A 70 5.35 13.10 24.48
C GLU A 70 5.30 14.37 23.62
N LYS A 71 6.32 14.55 22.77
CA LYS A 71 6.39 15.66 21.81
C LYS A 71 6.43 15.10 20.40
N ALA A 72 5.36 15.34 19.64
CA ALA A 72 5.34 15.07 18.21
C ALA A 72 5.61 16.35 17.42
N VAL A 73 6.38 16.22 16.33
CA VAL A 73 6.71 17.31 15.42
C VAL A 73 6.42 16.84 14.01
N HIS A 74 5.67 17.65 13.26
CA HIS A 74 5.43 17.45 11.84
C HIS A 74 5.85 18.71 11.07
N VAL A 75 6.45 18.51 9.90
CA VAL A 75 6.94 19.59 9.04
C VAL A 75 6.11 19.62 7.78
N PHE A 76 5.36 20.70 7.57
CA PHE A 76 4.57 20.90 6.37
C PHE A 76 5.36 21.65 5.30
N LYS A 77 5.12 21.32 4.04
CA LYS A 77 5.61 22.08 2.89
C LYS A 77 4.50 23.00 2.39
N ILE A 78 4.81 24.30 2.31
CA ILE A 78 3.92 25.29 1.68
C ILE A 78 4.51 25.71 0.34
N GLU A 79 3.68 25.76 -0.68
CA GLU A 79 4.03 26.17 -2.04
C GLU A 79 3.24 27.43 -2.42
N ASN A 80 3.93 28.42 -2.97
CA ASN A 80 3.28 29.50 -3.71
C ASN A 80 3.17 29.10 -5.19
N ARG A 81 1.98 28.71 -5.61
CA ARG A 81 1.65 28.40 -7.02
C ARG A 81 1.13 29.61 -7.78
N GLY A 82 1.01 30.75 -7.10
CA GLY A 82 0.62 32.02 -7.68
C GLY A 82 1.78 32.71 -8.40
N THR A 83 1.51 33.90 -8.89
CA THR A 83 2.51 34.72 -9.62
C THR A 83 2.91 35.99 -8.86
N ALA A 84 2.28 36.26 -7.73
CA ALA A 84 2.65 37.33 -6.81
C ALA A 84 3.26 36.76 -5.52
N ASP A 85 3.90 37.63 -4.72
CA ASP A 85 4.53 37.26 -3.47
C ASP A 85 3.50 36.74 -2.44
N LEU A 86 3.78 35.59 -1.85
CA LEU A 86 2.98 35.00 -0.77
C LEU A 86 3.59 35.37 0.59
N HIS A 87 2.86 36.16 1.35
CA HIS A 87 3.21 36.51 2.73
C HIS A 87 2.41 35.68 3.71
N ILE A 88 3.10 35.02 4.66
CA ILE A 88 2.46 34.30 5.77
C ILE A 88 2.44 35.21 7.00
N GLU A 89 1.25 35.65 7.39
CA GLU A 89 1.09 36.57 8.53
C GLU A 89 0.95 35.86 9.87
N ARG A 90 0.37 34.65 9.87
CA ARG A 90 0.05 33.93 11.11
C ARG A 90 -0.03 32.43 10.92
N VAL A 91 0.23 31.71 12.01
CA VAL A 91 0.01 30.28 12.15
C VAL A 91 -0.80 30.05 13.44
N GLU A 92 -1.96 29.42 13.32
CA GLU A 92 -2.86 29.11 14.44
C GLU A 92 -3.10 27.61 14.53
N ARG A 93 -3.40 27.11 15.74
CA ARG A 93 -3.90 25.75 15.94
C ARG A 93 -5.42 25.80 15.87
N THR A 94 -6.02 25.02 14.98
CA THR A 94 -7.46 24.77 14.92
C THR A 94 -7.90 23.71 15.91
#